data_AF-A0A8J5N4Q3-F1
#
_entry.id   AF-A0A8J5N4Q3-F1
#
_cell.length_a   1.000
_cell.length_b   1.000
_cell.length_c   1.000
_cell.angle_alpha   90.00
_cell.angle_beta   90.00
_cell.angle_gamma   90.00
#
_symmetry.space_group_name_H-M   'P 1'
#
loop_
_entity.id
_entity.type
_entity.pdbx_description
1 polymer ?
#
loop_
_entity_poly.entity_id
_entity_poly.type
_entity_poly.pdbx_seq_one_letter_code
_entity_poly.pdbx_strand_id
1 'polypeptide(L)'
;GLGLAGLALYGASGRSGGNRGYGGYSHHGGYGGGHHGGSYGYHRRRRSPEEDSAALENLMEVIRAEDVSGCGRRLVCELAANNQQSLTVEELSILNLVGSSVKPGEGVLPRGASQEYKEARGLGEAGGDCDKVFPKCPLTGAQLMGAVMAYLP
;
A
#
# COMPACT_ATOMS: atom_id res chain seq x y z
N GLY A 1 -32.90 31.71 -28.49
CA GLY A 1 -32.71 32.38 -27.19
C GLY A 1 -31.42 31.84 -26.61
N LEU A 2 -30.44 32.67 -26.20
CA LEU A 2 -30.46 33.56 -25.02
C LEU A 2 -30.88 32.78 -23.75
N GLY A 3 -30.09 32.66 -22.68
CA GLY A 3 -29.16 33.69 -22.20
C GLY A 3 -28.06 33.25 -21.23
N LEU A 4 -27.22 34.27 -21.02
CA LEU A 4 -26.14 34.56 -20.06
C LEU A 4 -26.65 34.37 -18.60
N ALA A 5 -25.92 34.42 -17.49
CA ALA A 5 -24.65 34.95 -17.00
C ALA A 5 -24.45 34.23 -15.62
N GLY A 6 -23.38 34.29 -14.84
CA GLY A 6 -22.32 35.27 -14.66
C GLY A 6 -21.60 34.94 -13.33
N LEU A 7 -20.39 35.48 -13.20
CA LEU A 7 -19.46 35.34 -12.07
C LEU A 7 -19.98 35.90 -10.74
N ALA A 8 -19.43 35.40 -9.63
CA ALA A 8 -19.17 36.22 -8.45
C ALA A 8 -17.90 35.75 -7.71
N LEU A 9 -16.87 36.57 -7.75
CA LEU A 9 -15.75 36.59 -6.80
C LEU A 9 -16.21 37.30 -5.53
N TYR A 10 -15.88 36.78 -4.36
CA TYR A 10 -15.86 37.57 -3.12
C TYR A 10 -14.63 37.21 -2.28
N GLY A 11 -13.86 38.24 -1.95
CA GLY A 11 -12.62 38.13 -1.18
C GLY A 11 -12.79 38.36 0.31
N ALA A 12 -11.67 38.08 1.01
CA ALA A 12 -11.14 38.66 2.25
C ALA A 12 -12.05 38.77 3.50
N SER A 13 -11.56 38.20 4.61
CA SER A 13 -11.24 38.97 5.82
C SER A 13 -10.53 38.12 6.87
N GLY A 14 -9.39 38.62 7.36
CA GLY A 14 -8.67 38.08 8.50
C GLY A 14 -9.35 38.43 9.82
N ARG A 15 -9.07 37.65 10.87
CA ARG A 15 -9.29 38.08 12.26
C ARG A 15 -8.22 37.52 13.18
N SER A 16 -7.46 38.45 13.74
CA SER A 16 -6.57 38.32 14.88
C SER A 16 -7.24 37.62 16.06
N GLY A 17 -6.54 36.66 16.64
CA GLY A 17 -6.82 36.09 17.97
C GLY A 17 -5.62 36.29 18.89
N GLY A 18 -5.28 37.54 19.20
CA GLY A 18 -4.28 37.86 20.21
C GLY A 18 -4.89 37.70 21.60
N ASN A 19 -4.45 36.68 22.34
CA ASN A 19 -4.90 36.45 23.70
C ASN A 19 -4.10 37.35 24.67
N ARG A 20 -4.79 38.29 25.32
CA ARG A 20 -4.25 39.14 26.39
C ARG A 20 -4.34 38.37 27.71
N GLY A 21 -3.20 37.93 28.24
CA GLY A 21 -3.06 37.53 29.64
C GLY A 21 -2.41 38.67 30.42
N TYR A 22 -3.17 39.28 31.34
CA TYR A 22 -2.68 40.25 32.33
C TYR A 22 -2.27 39.52 33.63
N GLY A 23 -1.20 40.00 34.27
CA GLY A 23 -0.78 39.66 35.64
C GLY A 23 0.54 38.89 35.69
N GLY A 24 1.55 39.24 36.48
CA GLY A 24 1.72 40.28 37.49
C GLY A 24 3.21 40.31 37.88
N TYR A 25 3.64 41.42 38.45
CA TYR A 25 4.99 41.72 38.92
C TYR A 25 5.36 40.86 40.13
N SER A 26 6.58 40.32 40.15
CA SER A 26 7.37 40.07 41.38
C SER A 26 8.83 39.76 41.06
N HIS A 27 9.73 40.58 41.61
CA HIS A 27 11.17 40.34 41.71
C HIS A 27 11.45 39.28 42.80
N HIS A 28 12.42 38.40 42.58
CA HIS A 28 13.54 38.05 43.47
C HIS A 28 14.17 36.70 43.09
N GLY A 29 15.50 36.62 43.20
CA GLY A 29 16.31 35.46 42.84
C GLY A 29 16.08 34.23 43.71
N GLY A 30 16.60 33.09 43.24
CA GLY A 30 16.54 31.83 43.95
C GLY A 30 17.25 30.72 43.20
N TYR A 31 18.47 30.45 43.63
CA TYR A 31 19.28 29.24 43.45
C TYR A 31 18.42 27.98 43.64
N GLY A 32 18.42 27.05 42.67
CA GLY A 32 17.61 25.83 42.73
C GLY A 32 17.85 24.86 41.58
N GLY A 33 19.05 24.27 41.51
CA GLY A 33 19.37 23.19 40.56
C GLY A 33 18.97 21.84 41.13
N GLY A 34 17.68 21.49 41.05
CA GLY A 34 17.12 20.21 41.46
C GLY A 34 17.28 19.10 40.42
N HIS A 35 17.59 17.91 40.92
CA HIS A 35 17.73 16.63 40.23
C HIS A 35 16.58 16.27 39.28
N HIS A 36 16.87 15.85 38.04
CA HIS A 36 16.03 14.89 37.32
C HIS A 36 16.85 13.95 36.45
N GLY A 37 16.61 12.64 36.64
CA GLY A 37 17.36 11.55 36.08
C GLY A 37 17.36 11.51 34.56
N GLY A 38 18.50 11.07 34.01
CA GLY A 38 18.65 10.74 32.60
C GLY A 38 17.73 9.57 32.25
N SER A 39 16.54 9.88 31.77
CA SER A 39 15.74 8.93 31.01
C SER A 39 16.43 8.77 29.67
N TYR A 40 17.22 7.70 29.53
CA TYR A 40 17.76 7.25 28.25
C TYR A 40 16.58 6.83 27.38
N GLY A 41 15.99 7.81 26.69
CA GLY A 41 14.92 7.60 25.73
C GLY A 41 15.46 6.74 24.60
N TYR A 42 15.20 5.44 24.66
CA TYR A 42 15.36 4.54 23.53
C TYR A 42 14.48 5.07 22.40
N HIS A 43 15.10 5.77 21.45
CA HIS A 43 14.49 6.10 20.18
C HIS A 43 14.14 4.79 19.47
N ARG A 44 12.90 4.31 19.66
CA ARG A 44 12.31 3.30 18.78
C ARG A 44 12.28 3.93 17.39
N ARG A 45 13.28 3.60 16.56
CA ARG A 45 13.28 3.93 15.14
C ARG A 45 11.95 3.41 14.58
N ARG A 46 11.08 4.35 14.18
CA ARG A 46 9.93 4.01 13.37
C ARG A 46 10.50 3.48 12.05
N ARG A 47 10.16 2.23 11.72
CA ARG A 47 10.48 1.62 10.44
C ARG A 47 9.90 2.50 9.34
N SER A 48 10.72 2.90 8.39
CA SER A 48 10.30 3.78 7.31
C SER A 48 9.41 2.96 6.36
N PRO A 49 8.24 3.45 5.93
CA PRO A 49 7.41 2.73 4.94
C PRO A 49 8.17 2.46 3.63
N GLU A 50 9.20 3.26 3.33
CA GLU A 50 10.09 3.08 2.19
C GLU A 50 10.96 1.81 2.32
N GLU A 51 11.48 1.51 3.51
CA GLU A 51 12.29 0.30 3.76
C GLU A 51 11.46 -0.98 3.60
N ASP A 52 10.19 -0.94 4.03
CA ASP A 52 9.27 -2.06 3.89
C ASP A 52 8.87 -2.31 2.43
N SER A 53 8.70 -1.25 1.64
CA SER A 53 8.43 -1.37 0.21
C SER A 53 9.59 -1.98 -0.58
N ALA A 54 10.83 -1.61 -0.26
CA ALA A 54 12.02 -2.17 -0.90
C ALA A 54 12.24 -3.64 -0.50
N ALA A 55 12.01 -3.98 0.77
CA ALA A 55 12.08 -5.36 1.25
C ALA A 55 11.05 -6.26 0.55
N LEU A 56 9.82 -5.76 0.37
CA LEU A 56 8.78 -6.47 -0.35
C LEU A 56 9.14 -6.66 -1.83
N GLU A 57 9.66 -5.63 -2.50
CA GLU A 57 10.08 -5.74 -3.89
C GLU A 57 11.17 -6.80 -4.07
N ASN A 58 12.20 -6.80 -3.21
CA ASN A 58 13.25 -7.82 -3.24
C ASN A 58 12.69 -9.24 -3.04
N LEU A 59 11.70 -9.41 -2.15
CA LEU A 59 11.02 -10.70 -1.97
C LEU A 59 10.26 -11.10 -3.23
N MET A 60 9.52 -10.17 -3.83
CA MET A 60 8.80 -10.40 -5.08
C MET A 60 9.75 -10.76 -6.24
N GLU A 61 10.95 -10.18 -6.28
CA GLU A 61 11.97 -10.53 -7.27
C GLU A 61 12.44 -11.97 -7.15
N VAL A 62 12.64 -12.46 -5.92
CA VAL A 62 12.97 -13.87 -5.66
C VAL A 62 11.82 -14.77 -6.13
N ILE A 63 10.57 -14.44 -5.76
CA ILE A 63 9.40 -15.22 -6.19
C ILE A 63 9.31 -15.25 -7.72
N ARG A 64 9.52 -14.11 -8.38
CA ARG A 64 9.51 -14.03 -9.85
C ARG A 64 10.63 -14.86 -10.49
N ALA A 65 11.80 -14.89 -9.89
CA ALA A 65 12.92 -15.70 -10.39
C ALA A 65 12.62 -17.21 -10.31
N GLU A 66 11.92 -17.64 -9.27
CA GLU A 66 11.46 -19.03 -9.10
C GLU A 66 10.22 -19.36 -9.96
N ASP A 67 9.37 -18.37 -10.26
CA ASP A 67 8.15 -18.50 -11.08
C ASP A 67 8.45 -18.55 -12.60
N VAL A 68 9.36 -19.42 -13.01
CA VAL A 68 9.82 -19.56 -14.41
C VAL A 68 8.66 -19.91 -15.36
N SER A 69 7.69 -20.70 -14.88
CA SER A 69 6.50 -21.10 -15.63
C SER A 69 5.36 -20.07 -15.59
N GLY A 70 5.46 -19.03 -14.76
CA GLY A 70 4.41 -18.02 -14.60
C GLY A 70 3.18 -18.51 -13.82
N CYS A 71 3.30 -19.60 -13.08
CA CYS A 71 2.23 -20.15 -12.24
C CYS A 71 1.84 -19.20 -11.10
N GLY A 72 2.80 -18.50 -10.49
CA GLY A 72 2.51 -17.50 -9.46
C GLY A 72 1.63 -16.38 -10.00
N ARG A 73 1.97 -15.83 -11.17
CA ARG A 73 1.14 -14.81 -11.84
C ARG A 73 -0.21 -15.36 -12.31
N ARG A 74 -0.26 -16.61 -12.80
CA ARG A 74 -1.52 -17.28 -13.18
C ARG A 74 -2.45 -17.40 -11.97
N LEU A 75 -1.93 -17.85 -10.83
CA LEU A 75 -2.67 -17.94 -9.59
C LEU A 75 -3.28 -16.60 -9.22
N VAL A 76 -2.48 -15.53 -9.20
CA VAL A 76 -2.97 -14.18 -8.86
C VAL A 76 -4.06 -13.70 -9.83
N CYS A 77 -3.90 -13.97 -11.13
CA CYS A 77 -4.92 -13.65 -12.12
C CYS A 77 -6.24 -14.38 -11.85
N GLU A 78 -6.20 -15.71 -11.63
CA GLU A 78 -7.40 -16.50 -11.40
C GLU A 78 -8.09 -16.14 -10.07
N LEU A 79 -7.31 -15.89 -9.00
CA LEU A 79 -7.86 -15.41 -7.74
C LEU A 79 -8.54 -14.05 -7.91
N ALA A 80 -7.95 -13.16 -8.70
CA ALA A 80 -8.48 -11.82 -8.96
C ALA A 80 -9.72 -11.83 -9.87
N ALA A 81 -9.91 -12.87 -10.68
CA ALA A 81 -11.11 -13.09 -11.48
C ALA A 81 -12.30 -13.58 -10.64
N ASN A 82 -12.05 -14.15 -9.46
CA ASN A 82 -13.09 -14.58 -8.53
C ASN A 82 -13.65 -13.41 -7.71
N ASN A 83 -14.86 -13.59 -7.18
CA ASN A 83 -15.43 -12.63 -6.24
C ASN A 83 -14.66 -12.70 -4.90
N GLN A 84 -14.14 -11.57 -4.43
CA GLN A 84 -13.40 -11.48 -3.16
C GLN A 84 -14.16 -12.05 -1.96
N GLN A 85 -15.49 -12.01 -1.96
CA GLN A 85 -16.32 -12.57 -0.88
C GLN A 85 -16.34 -14.10 -0.85
N SER A 86 -15.96 -14.74 -1.97
CA SER A 86 -15.88 -16.20 -2.11
C SER A 86 -14.49 -16.76 -1.88
N LEU A 87 -13.48 -15.90 -1.73
CA LEU A 87 -12.09 -16.30 -1.49
C LEU A 87 -11.86 -16.68 -0.03
N THR A 88 -10.97 -17.65 0.19
CA THR A 88 -10.50 -17.97 1.54
C THR A 88 -9.61 -16.85 2.10
N VAL A 89 -9.33 -16.91 3.40
CA VAL A 89 -8.45 -15.92 4.06
C VAL A 89 -7.04 -15.95 3.46
N GLU A 90 -6.56 -17.13 3.08
CA GLU A 90 -5.24 -17.34 2.50
C GLU A 90 -5.18 -16.81 1.07
N GLU A 91 -6.22 -17.06 0.26
CA GLU A 91 -6.35 -16.50 -1.08
C GLU A 91 -6.40 -14.97 -1.07
N LEU A 92 -7.16 -14.39 -0.13
CA LEU A 92 -7.19 -12.95 0.09
C LEU A 92 -5.83 -12.42 0.55
N SER A 93 -5.10 -13.16 1.38
CA SER A 93 -3.78 -12.77 1.84
C SER A 93 -2.77 -12.70 0.69
N ILE A 94 -2.87 -13.59 -0.30
CA ILE A 94 -2.07 -13.53 -1.53
C ILE A 94 -2.39 -12.27 -2.33
N LEU A 95 -3.67 -11.96 -2.54
CA LEU A 95 -4.05 -10.72 -3.24
C LEU A 95 -3.63 -9.46 -2.48
N ASN A 96 -3.66 -9.49 -1.15
CA ASN A 96 -3.21 -8.39 -0.30
C ASN A 96 -1.69 -8.19 -0.37
N LEU A 97 -0.91 -9.27 -0.46
CA LEU A 97 0.54 -9.22 -0.66
C LEU A 97 0.90 -8.51 -1.97
N VAL A 98 0.18 -8.82 -3.05
CA VAL A 98 0.36 -8.17 -4.36
C VAL A 98 -0.08 -6.71 -4.32
N GLY A 99 -1.11 -6.40 -3.54
CA GLY A 99 -1.75 -5.08 -3.49
C GLY A 99 -2.61 -4.82 -4.72
N SER A 100 -3.11 -3.58 -4.84
CA SER A 100 -4.04 -3.18 -5.90
C SER A 100 -3.46 -3.33 -7.31
N SER A 101 -4.32 -3.61 -8.29
CA SER A 101 -3.96 -3.63 -9.71
C SER A 101 -3.44 -2.26 -10.19
N VAL A 102 -2.58 -2.28 -11.22
CA VAL A 102 -2.04 -1.05 -11.82
C VAL A 102 -3.11 -0.42 -12.71
N LYS A 103 -3.40 0.87 -12.52
CA LYS A 103 -4.30 1.57 -13.43
C LYS A 103 -3.62 1.82 -14.78
N PRO A 104 -4.38 1.82 -15.89
CA PRO A 104 -3.86 2.23 -17.19
C PRO A 104 -3.20 3.62 -17.10
N GLY A 105 -1.91 3.71 -17.41
CA GLY A 105 -1.13 4.96 -17.37
C GLY A 105 -0.26 5.18 -16.13
N GLU A 106 -0.39 4.36 -15.07
CA GLU A 106 0.44 4.47 -13.84
C GLU A 106 1.74 3.62 -13.88
N GLY A 107 2.04 2.94 -14.99
CA GLY A 107 3.12 1.93 -15.09
C GLY A 107 4.44 2.39 -15.72
N VAL A 108 4.78 3.68 -15.68
CA VAL A 108 5.99 4.21 -16.32
C VAL A 108 7.21 4.12 -15.37
N LEU A 109 7.87 2.96 -15.41
CA LEU A 109 9.25 2.63 -14.98
C LEU A 109 9.57 2.46 -13.47
N PRO A 110 10.47 1.51 -13.13
CA PRO A 110 10.85 0.29 -13.86
C PRO A 110 9.85 -0.85 -13.61
N ARG A 111 9.77 -1.81 -14.55
CA ARG A 111 8.98 -3.05 -14.38
C ARG A 111 9.58 -3.91 -13.28
N GLY A 112 9.17 -3.65 -12.04
CA GLY A 112 9.50 -4.46 -10.88
C GLY A 112 8.74 -5.78 -10.90
N ALA A 113 9.22 -6.75 -10.12
CA ALA A 113 8.52 -7.99 -9.92
C ALA A 113 7.11 -7.77 -9.36
N SER A 114 6.94 -6.84 -8.41
CA SER A 114 5.59 -6.54 -7.90
C SER A 114 4.65 -6.02 -8.99
N GLN A 115 5.17 -5.25 -9.95
CA GLN A 115 4.37 -4.71 -11.05
C GLN A 115 3.82 -5.83 -11.94
N GLU A 116 4.63 -6.84 -12.28
CA GLU A 116 4.19 -7.97 -13.10
C GLU A 116 3.03 -8.74 -12.45
N TYR A 117 3.05 -8.90 -11.13
CA TYR A 117 1.97 -9.54 -10.38
C TYR A 117 0.71 -8.67 -10.28
N LYS A 118 0.88 -7.34 -10.14
CA LYS A 118 -0.25 -6.39 -10.17
C LYS A 118 -0.91 -6.31 -11.55
N GLU A 119 -0.14 -6.45 -12.62
CA GLU A 119 -0.66 -6.57 -13.99
C GLU A 119 -1.48 -7.86 -14.15
N ALA A 120 -0.98 -8.99 -13.63
CA ALA A 120 -1.73 -10.25 -13.62
C ALA A 120 -3.04 -10.15 -12.82
N ARG A 121 -3.01 -9.47 -11.66
CA ARG A 121 -4.21 -9.16 -10.88
C ARG A 121 -5.21 -8.34 -11.69
N GLY A 122 -4.76 -7.26 -12.32
CA GLY A 122 -5.62 -6.38 -13.13
C GLY A 122 -6.26 -7.12 -14.32
N LEU A 123 -5.55 -8.06 -14.93
CA LEU A 123 -6.09 -8.93 -15.97
C LEU A 123 -7.25 -9.79 -15.43
N GLY A 124 -7.09 -10.40 -14.26
CA GLY A 124 -8.15 -11.17 -13.61
C GLY A 124 -9.37 -10.33 -13.26
N GLU A 125 -9.14 -9.16 -12.64
CA GLU A 125 -10.22 -8.21 -12.29
C GLU A 125 -10.98 -7.72 -13.53
N ALA A 126 -10.32 -7.65 -14.69
CA ALA A 126 -10.94 -7.30 -15.97
C ALA A 126 -11.68 -8.46 -16.65
N GLY A 127 -11.67 -9.66 -16.07
CA GLY A 127 -12.28 -10.87 -16.65
C GLY A 127 -11.48 -11.47 -17.82
N GLY A 128 -10.15 -11.28 -17.82
CA GLY A 128 -9.27 -11.85 -18.85
C GLY A 128 -9.08 -13.36 -18.71
N ASP A 129 -8.75 -14.02 -19.83
CA ASP A 129 -8.42 -15.45 -19.87
C ASP A 129 -7.01 -15.71 -19.31
N CYS A 130 -6.90 -15.94 -17.99
CA CYS A 130 -5.64 -16.19 -17.30
C CYS A 130 -4.86 -17.39 -17.90
N ASP A 131 -5.56 -18.46 -18.30
CA ASP A 131 -4.97 -19.66 -18.89
C ASP A 131 -4.25 -19.38 -20.22
N LYS A 132 -4.82 -18.49 -21.04
CA LYS A 132 -4.25 -18.11 -22.34
C LYS A 132 -3.05 -17.20 -22.17
N VAL A 133 -3.05 -16.35 -21.13
CA VAL A 133 -1.96 -15.41 -20.85
C VAL A 133 -0.78 -16.11 -20.18
N PHE A 134 -1.03 -17.16 -19.39
CA PHE A 134 0.01 -17.94 -18.70
C PHE A 134 0.05 -19.42 -19.16
N PRO A 135 0.30 -19.69 -20.46
CA PRO A 135 0.17 -21.02 -21.04
C PRO A 135 1.27 -22.00 -20.61
N LYS A 136 2.37 -21.47 -20.04
CA LYS A 136 3.49 -22.29 -19.54
C LYS A 136 3.19 -22.94 -18.20
N CYS A 137 2.19 -22.44 -17.46
CA CYS A 137 1.80 -23.05 -16.21
C CYS A 137 0.86 -24.23 -16.46
N PRO A 138 1.18 -25.46 -16.03
CA PRO A 138 0.32 -26.63 -16.25
C PRO A 138 -0.82 -26.74 -15.24
N LEU A 139 -0.78 -25.95 -14.15
CA LEU A 139 -1.72 -26.03 -13.04
C LEU A 139 -2.71 -24.86 -13.10
N THR A 140 -3.95 -25.12 -12.69
CA THR A 140 -4.93 -24.06 -12.42
C THR A 140 -4.66 -23.39 -11.08
N GLY A 141 -5.21 -22.19 -10.87
CA GLY A 141 -5.17 -21.46 -9.61
C GLY A 141 -5.71 -22.28 -8.44
N ALA A 142 -6.81 -23.02 -8.62
CA ALA A 142 -7.33 -23.92 -7.59
C ALA A 142 -6.35 -25.05 -7.22
N GLN A 143 -5.64 -25.63 -8.20
CA GLN A 143 -4.62 -26.64 -7.96
C GLN A 143 -3.39 -26.05 -7.27
N LEU A 144 -2.99 -24.84 -7.65
CA LEU A 144 -1.89 -24.11 -7.03
C LEU A 144 -2.22 -23.76 -5.57
N MET A 145 -3.42 -23.27 -5.29
CA MET A 145 -3.87 -23.03 -3.91
C MET A 145 -3.93 -24.32 -3.10
N GLY A 146 -4.43 -25.42 -3.69
CA GLY A 146 -4.40 -26.72 -3.04
C GLY A 146 -2.99 -27.14 -2.62
N ALA A 147 -1.99 -26.90 -3.47
CA ALA A 147 -0.59 -27.17 -3.16
C ALA A 147 -0.05 -26.24 -2.06
N VAL A 148 -0.35 -24.94 -2.10
CA VAL A 148 0.05 -23.99 -1.05
C VAL A 148 -0.51 -24.41 0.30
N MET A 149 -1.81 -24.73 0.35
CA MET A 149 -2.48 -25.15 1.59
C MET A 149 -1.98 -26.49 2.11
N ALA A 150 -1.54 -27.41 1.25
CA ALA A 150 -0.94 -28.66 1.67
C ALA A 150 0.46 -28.47 2.31
N TYR A 151 1.15 -27.39 1.96
CA TYR A 151 2.47 -27.05 2.49
C TYR A 151 2.43 -26.18 3.75
N LEU A 152 1.30 -25.55 4.05
CA LEU A 152 1.09 -24.76 5.27
C LEU A 152 0.49 -25.67 6.36
N PRO A 153 1.20 -25.94 7.47
CA PRO A 153 0.73 -26.82 8.55
C PRO A 153 -0.39 -26.21 9.42
#